data_AF-A0AAV6I191-F1
#
_entry.id   AF-A0AAV6I191-F1
#
_cell.length_a   1.000
_cell.length_b   1.000
_cell.length_c   1.000
_cell.angle_alpha   90.00
_cell.angle_beta   90.00
_cell.angle_gamma   90.00
#
_symmetry.space_group_name_H-M   'P 1'
#
loop_
_entity.id
_entity.type
_entity.pdbx_description
1 polymer ?
#
loop_
_entity_poly.entity_id
_entity_poly.type
_entity_poly.pdbx_seq_one_letter_code
_entity_poly.pdbx_strand_id
1 'polypeptide(L)'
;MAVKLITEGPPTGHPQQALIEDSRILMTRTQSTLGHIYRQANQSADNLARLGAEQELDLVVTEAPPSVRLFVLEDVMGIGHLRD
;
A
#
# COMPACT_ATOMS: atom_id res chain seq x y z
N MET A 1 -2.13 -2.40 -13.55
CA MET A 1 -3.53 -2.86 -13.50
C MET A 1 -4.32 -2.14 -12.41
N ALA A 2 -3.89 -2.18 -11.15
CA ALA A 2 -4.58 -1.49 -10.04
C ALA A 2 -4.70 0.04 -10.23
N VAL A 3 -3.61 0.72 -10.62
CA VAL A 3 -3.62 2.17 -10.88
C VAL A 3 -4.73 2.56 -11.86
N LYS A 4 -4.82 1.84 -12.98
CA LYS A 4 -5.85 2.06 -14.00
C LYS A 4 -7.26 1.91 -13.44
N LEU A 5 -7.54 0.82 -12.70
CA LEU A 5 -8.85 0.57 -12.09
C LEU A 5 -9.24 1.67 -11.09
N ILE A 6 -8.29 2.13 -10.28
CA ILE A 6 -8.55 3.19 -9.32
C ILE A 6 -8.69 4.54 -10.04
N THR A 7 -7.93 4.85 -11.08
CA THR A 7 -8.04 6.15 -11.77
C THR A 7 -9.24 6.24 -12.72
N GLU A 8 -9.57 5.16 -13.43
CA GLU A 8 -10.63 5.15 -14.45
C GLU A 8 -11.95 4.57 -13.95
N GLY A 9 -11.92 3.79 -12.87
CA GLY A 9 -13.07 3.09 -12.30
C GLY A 9 -13.08 1.60 -12.67
N PRO A 10 -13.77 0.76 -11.86
CA PRO A 10 -13.89 -0.66 -12.14
C PRO A 10 -14.95 -0.94 -13.23
N PRO A 11 -14.80 -2.00 -14.04
CA PRO A 11 -15.90 -2.48 -14.86
C PRO A 11 -17.05 -2.96 -13.98
N THR A 12 -18.28 -2.94 -14.51
CA THR A 12 -19.46 -3.41 -13.80
C THR A 12 -19.32 -4.87 -13.38
N GLY A 13 -19.61 -5.17 -12.12
CA GLY A 13 -19.51 -6.53 -11.58
C GLY A 13 -18.10 -6.97 -11.22
N HIS A 14 -17.13 -6.05 -11.18
CA HIS A 14 -15.77 -6.37 -10.71
C HIS A 14 -15.78 -6.88 -9.26
N PRO A 15 -15.08 -7.97 -8.92
CA PRO A 15 -15.16 -8.58 -7.59
C PRO A 15 -14.74 -7.64 -6.45
N GLN A 16 -13.85 -6.68 -6.72
CA GLN A 16 -13.40 -5.67 -5.76
C GLN A 16 -14.00 -4.28 -6.01
N GLN A 17 -15.18 -4.18 -6.64
CA GLN A 17 -15.80 -2.89 -6.98
C GLN A 17 -15.89 -1.93 -5.78
N ALA A 18 -16.31 -2.41 -4.61
CA ALA A 18 -16.40 -1.60 -3.39
C ALA A 18 -15.05 -1.01 -2.98
N LEU A 19 -14.00 -1.84 -2.91
CA LEU A 19 -12.66 -1.40 -2.53
C LEU A 19 -12.06 -0.38 -3.52
N ILE A 20 -12.34 -0.55 -4.82
CA ILE A 20 -11.85 0.36 -5.85
C ILE A 20 -12.54 1.72 -5.71
N GLU A 21 -13.85 1.74 -5.45
CA GLU A 21 -14.60 2.98 -5.26
C GLU A 21 -14.19 3.71 -3.96
N ASP A 22 -14.01 2.98 -2.87
CA ASP A 22 -13.50 3.57 -1.62
C ASP A 22 -12.11 4.18 -1.81
N SER A 23 -11.23 3.49 -2.55
CA SER A 23 -9.89 3.99 -2.89
C SER A 23 -9.97 5.30 -3.69
N ARG A 24 -10.90 5.40 -4.64
CA ARG A 24 -11.13 6.62 -5.45
C ARG A 24 -11.57 7.80 -4.61
N ILE A 25 -12.52 7.57 -3.71
CA ILE A 25 -13.02 8.59 -2.78
C ILE A 25 -11.89 9.09 -1.89
N LEU A 26 -11.09 8.18 -1.33
CA LEU A 26 -9.96 8.52 -0.47
C LEU A 26 -8.91 9.34 -1.24
N MET A 27 -8.51 8.91 -2.44
CA MET A 27 -7.55 9.64 -3.26
C MET A 27 -7.99 11.08 -3.56
N THR A 28 -9.28 11.28 -3.84
CA THR A 28 -9.85 12.61 -4.09
C THR A 28 -9.81 13.48 -2.83
N ARG A 29 -10.15 12.91 -1.66
CA ARG A 29 -10.13 13.61 -0.37
C ARG A 29 -8.73 14.00 0.07
N THR A 30 -7.73 13.15 -0.17
CA THR A 30 -6.34 13.39 0.24
C THR A 30 -5.52 14.13 -0.82
N GLN A 31 -6.09 14.42 -1.99
CA GLN A 31 -5.41 15.03 -3.13
C GLN A 31 -4.12 14.29 -3.51
N SER A 32 -4.12 12.97 -3.35
CA SER A 32 -2.94 12.13 -3.59
C SER A 32 -2.89 11.62 -5.02
N THR A 33 -1.68 11.36 -5.51
CA THR A 33 -1.45 10.69 -6.80
C THR A 33 -1.10 9.23 -6.58
N LEU A 34 -1.32 8.40 -7.60
CA LEU A 34 -1.02 6.98 -7.56
C LEU A 34 -0.04 6.64 -8.69
N GLY A 35 1.00 5.90 -8.35
CA GLY A 35 2.04 5.47 -9.27
C GLY A 35 2.38 4.00 -9.06
N HIS A 36 2.97 3.39 -10.09
CA HIS A 36 3.59 2.09 -9.94
C HIS A 36 5.04 2.27 -9.50
N ILE A 37 5.47 1.50 -8.49
CA ILE A 37 6.86 1.49 -8.01
C ILE A 37 7.42 0.07 -8.06
N TYR A 38 8.75 -0.04 -8.06
CA TYR A 38 9.41 -1.34 -7.93
C TYR A 38 9.15 -1.92 -6.55
N ARG A 39 9.03 -3.25 -6.47
CA ARG A 39 8.76 -3.94 -5.21
C ARG A 39 9.83 -3.65 -4.15
N GLN A 40 11.09 -3.58 -4.57
CA GLN A 40 12.24 -3.32 -3.72
C GLN A 40 12.21 -1.91 -3.10
N ALA A 41 11.42 -0.99 -3.67
CA ALA A 41 11.22 0.37 -3.19
C ALA A 41 10.03 0.51 -2.23
N ASN A 42 9.39 -0.61 -1.88
CA ASN A 42 8.17 -0.66 -1.08
C ASN A 42 8.31 -1.64 0.09
N GLN A 43 9.51 -1.76 0.66
CA GLN A 43 9.83 -2.76 1.68
C GLN A 43 9.09 -2.50 2.98
N SER A 44 8.86 -1.23 3.34
CA SER A 44 8.12 -0.90 4.56
C SER A 44 6.68 -1.43 4.50
N ALA A 45 5.99 -1.22 3.38
CA ALA A 45 4.63 -1.71 3.17
C ALA A 45 4.58 -3.25 3.11
N ASP A 46 5.54 -3.91 2.46
CA ASP A 46 5.62 -5.38 2.37
C ASP A 46 5.81 -6.00 3.77
N ASN A 47 6.69 -5.43 4.60
CA ASN A 47 6.90 -5.88 5.97
C ASN A 47 5.67 -5.66 6.86
N LEU A 48 5.00 -4.51 6.75
CA LEU A 48 3.76 -4.25 7.49
C LEU A 48 2.64 -5.21 7.10
N ALA A 49 2.48 -5.48 5.79
CA ALA A 49 1.49 -6.43 5.31
C ALA A 49 1.77 -7.86 5.81
N ARG A 50 3.05 -8.26 5.84
CA ARG A 50 3.47 -9.55 6.38
C ARG A 50 3.17 -9.67 7.88
N LEU A 51 3.48 -8.64 8.67
CA LEU A 51 3.12 -8.61 10.10
C LEU A 51 1.61 -8.75 10.30
N GLY A 52 0.81 -8.09 9.46
CA GLY A 52 -0.65 -8.19 9.47
C GLY A 52 -1.19 -9.57 9.07
N ALA A 53 -0.45 -10.32 8.24
CA ALA A 53 -0.83 -11.67 7.81
C ALA A 53 -0.41 -12.76 8.81
N GLU A 54 0.67 -12.53 9.56
CA GLU A 54 1.20 -13.48 10.58
C GLU A 54 0.52 -13.33 11.95
N GLN A 55 -0.26 -12.27 12.16
CA GLN A 55 -0.97 -12.04 13.42
C GLN A 55 -2.26 -12.88 13.54
N GLU A 56 -2.61 -13.25 14.77
CA GLU A 56 -3.71 -14.19 15.05
C GLU A 56 -5.08 -13.53 15.20
N LEU A 57 -5.11 -12.23 15.50
CA LEU A 57 -6.36 -11.49 15.72
C LEU A 57 -6.90 -10.97 14.38
N ASP A 58 -8.15 -10.54 14.33
CA ASP A 58 -8.67 -9.93 13.08
C ASP A 58 -8.22 -8.46 12.92
N LEU A 59 -7.94 -7.78 14.04
CA LEU A 59 -7.54 -6.38 14.07
C LEU A 59 -6.70 -6.09 15.31
N VAL A 60 -5.55 -5.44 15.10
CA VAL A 60 -4.69 -4.90 16.15
C VAL A 60 -4.46 -3.42 15.87
N VAL A 61 -4.78 -2.58 16.85
CA VAL A 61 -4.53 -1.13 16.79
C VAL A 61 -3.33 -0.83 17.68
N THR A 62 -2.34 -0.13 17.13
CA THR A 62 -1.11 0.23 17.85
C THR A 62 -1.02 1.74 18.00
N GLU A 63 -0.52 2.19 19.15
CA GLU A 63 -0.28 3.63 19.44
C GLU A 63 0.90 4.19 18.64
N ALA A 64 1.81 3.32 18.18
CA ALA A 64 2.94 3.68 17.33
C ALA A 64 3.13 2.63 16.22
N PRO A 65 3.73 3.01 15.09
CA PRO A 65 4.07 2.04 14.05
C PRO A 65 4.99 0.94 14.63
N PRO A 66 4.72 -0.35 14.33
CA PRO A 66 5.64 -1.43 14.68
C PRO A 66 6.99 -1.21 13.99
N SER A 67 8.01 -2.00 14.33
CA SER A 67 9.43 -1.82 13.96
C SER A 67 9.75 -1.73 12.45
N VAL A 68 9.30 -0.67 11.77
CA VAL A 68 9.45 -0.46 10.32
C VAL A 68 10.25 0.78 9.97
N ARG A 69 10.77 1.49 10.98
CA ARG A 69 11.55 2.72 10.79
C ARG A 69 12.74 2.54 9.84
N LEU A 70 13.43 1.39 9.93
CA LEU A 70 14.55 1.08 9.03
C LEU A 70 14.07 0.90 7.58
N PHE A 71 13.00 0.14 7.36
CA PHE A 71 12.44 -0.05 6.01
C PHE A 71 11.91 1.25 5.42
N VAL A 72 11.29 2.12 6.23
CA VAL A 72 10.85 3.45 5.77
C VAL A 72 12.06 4.29 5.33
N LEU A 73 13.17 4.24 6.08
CA LEU A 73 14.38 4.95 5.71
C LEU A 73 15.00 4.40 4.42
N GLU A 74 15.04 3.08 4.25
CA GLU A 74 15.53 2.42 3.03
C GLU A 74 14.68 2.76 1.80
N ASP A 75 13.36 2.77 1.94
CA ASP A 75 12.41 3.16 0.89
C ASP A 75 12.61 4.63 0.48
N VAL A 76 12.71 5.55 1.47
CA VAL A 76 12.93 6.99 1.23
C VAL A 76 14.28 7.25 0.56
N MET A 77 15.34 6.55 0.98
CA MET A 77 16.67 6.69 0.36
C MET A 77 16.77 5.99 -1.00
N GLY A 78 15.75 5.23 -1.41
CA GLY A 78 15.75 4.46 -2.65
C GLY A 78 16.80 3.34 -2.68
N ILE A 79 17.38 2.97 -1.53
CA ILE A 79 18.49 2.00 -1.43
C ILE A 79 18.06 0.60 -1.86
N GLY A 80 16.79 0.27 -1.74
CA GLY A 80 16.23 -0.98 -2.25
C GLY A 80 16.46 -1.21 -3.75
N HIS A 81 16.67 -0.15 -4.54
CA HIS A 81 16.98 -0.25 -5.98
C HIS A 81 18.46 -0.54 -6.28
N LEU A 82 19.36 -0.47 -5.29
CA LEU A 82 20.80 -0.64 -5.48
C LEU A 82 21.27 -2.09 -5.22
N ARG A 83 20.35 -2.98 -4.85
CA ARG A 83 20.60 -4.42 -4.68
C ARG A 83 20.03 -5.17 -5.88
N ASP A 84 20.64 -4.95 -7.04
CA ASP A 84 20.59 -5.86 -8.20
C ASP A 84 21.97 -6.50 -8.39
#